data_AF-A0A2S9FTR0-F1
#
_entry.id   AF-A0A2S9FTR0-F1
#
_cell.length_a   1.000
_cell.length_b   1.000
_cell.length_c   1.000
_cell.angle_alpha   90.00
_cell.angle_beta   90.00
_cell.angle_gamma   90.00
#
_symmetry.space_group_name_H-M   'P 1'
#
loop_
_entity.id
_entity.type
_entity.pdbx_description
1 polymer ?
#
loop_
_entity_poly.entity_id
_entity_poly.type
_entity_poly.pdbx_seq_one_letter_code
_entity_poly.pdbx_strand_id
1 'polypeptide(L)' 'MAKARDAAPLKKRRNLLKQLGIEHVDYKDTSTLRQFLSERGKIRSR' A
#
# COMPACT_ATOMS: atom_id res chain seq x y z
N MET A 1 21.41 0.46 -27.61
CA MET A 1 21.02 -0.78 -26.88
C MET A 1 20.90 -0.41 -25.40
N ALA A 2 19.68 -0.22 -24.89
CA ALA A 2 19.45 0.27 -23.54
C ALA A 2 19.72 -0.87 -22.54
N LYS A 3 20.72 -0.68 -21.67
CA LYS A 3 21.10 -1.63 -20.61
C LYS A 3 19.93 -1.72 -19.63
N ALA A 4 19.23 -2.85 -19.64
CA ALA A 4 18.28 -3.19 -18.59
C ALA A 4 19.05 -3.11 -17.27
N ARG A 5 18.73 -2.10 -16.46
CA ARG A 5 19.28 -1.97 -15.13
C ARG A 5 18.83 -3.23 -14.40
N ASP A 6 19.78 -4.01 -13.89
CA ASP A 6 19.55 -5.09 -12.93
C ASP A 6 18.70 -4.52 -11.79
N ALA A 7 17.38 -4.58 -11.95
CA ALA A 7 16.45 -4.05 -10.97
C ALA A 7 16.48 -5.06 -9.83
N ALA A 8 17.15 -4.68 -8.74
CA ALA A 8 17.12 -5.44 -7.51
C ALA A 8 15.66 -5.84 -7.22
N PRO A 9 15.41 -7.11 -6.82
CA PRO A 9 14.05 -7.61 -6.69
C PRO A 9 13.26 -6.69 -5.77
N LEU A 10 12.15 -6.15 -6.30
CA LEU A 10 11.26 -5.25 -5.56
C LEU A 10 10.86 -5.95 -4.26
N LYS A 11 11.27 -5.35 -3.13
CA LYS A 11 10.98 -5.90 -1.80
C LYS A 11 9.47 -6.03 -1.67
N LYS A 12 8.99 -7.25 -1.40
CA LYS A 12 7.56 -7.52 -1.20
C LYS A 12 7.05 -6.59 -0.11
N ARG A 13 6.11 -5.72 -0.48
CA ARG A 13 5.48 -4.81 0.49
C ARG A 13 4.66 -5.64 1.48
N ARG A 14 4.75 -5.28 2.76
CA ARG A 14 4.00 -5.93 3.83
C ARG A 14 2.50 -5.64 3.68
N ASN A 15 1.67 -6.62 4.02
CA ASN A 15 0.22 -6.42 4.08
C ASN A 15 -0.15 -5.71 5.39
N LEU A 16 -0.50 -4.42 5.26
CA LEU A 16 -0.90 -3.56 6.39
C LEU A 16 -2.18 -4.03 7.08
N LEU A 17 -3.16 -4.57 6.35
CA LEU A 17 -4.41 -5.06 6.96
C LEU A 17 -4.13 -6.21 7.93
N LYS A 18 -3.26 -7.14 7.50
CA LYS A 18 -2.83 -8.26 8.33
C LYS A 18 -2.03 -7.81 9.55
N GLN A 19 -1.17 -6.80 9.39
CA GLN A 19 -0.39 -6.25 10.50
C GLN A 19 -1.27 -5.54 11.54
N LEU A 20 -2.34 -4.87 11.08
CA LEU A 20 -3.30 -4.18 11.94
C LEU A 20 -4.36 -5.13 12.52
N GLY A 21 -4.37 -6.40 12.15
CA GLY A 21 -5.38 -7.38 12.61
C GLY A 21 -6.78 -7.11 12.06
N ILE A 22 -6.88 -6.44 10.91
CA ILE A 22 -8.17 -6.03 10.33
C ILE A 22 -8.67 -7.13 9.39
N GLU A 23 -9.78 -7.76 9.77
CA GLU A 23 -10.48 -8.75 8.93
C GLU A 23 -11.61 -8.13 8.10
N HIS A 24 -12.27 -7.10 8.64
CA HIS A 24 -13.35 -6.37 7.97
C HIS A 24 -13.04 -4.88 7.89
N VAL A 25 -13.28 -4.30 6.72
CA VAL A 25 -13.06 -2.86 6.46
C VAL A 25 -14.41 -2.19 6.26
N ASP A 26 -14.69 -1.16 7.05
CA ASP A 26 -15.87 -0.31 6.90
C ASP A 26 -15.49 1.01 6.22
N TYR A 27 -16.36 1.51 5.33
CA TYR A 27 -16.15 2.78 4.64
C TYR A 27 -16.22 4.00 5.57
N LYS A 28 -16.83 3.85 6.75
CA LYS A 28 -16.92 4.86 7.79
C LYS A 28 -15.67 4.93 8.67
N ASP A 29 -14.83 3.91 8.69
CA ASP A 29 -13.55 3.95 9.42
C ASP A 29 -12.48 4.72 8.62
N THR A 30 -12.58 6.04 8.68
CA THR A 30 -11.65 6.94 7.99
C THR A 30 -10.22 6.86 8.53
N SER A 31 -10.02 6.37 9.76
CA SER A 31 -8.70 6.28 10.39
C SER A 31 -7.84 5.21 9.72
N THR A 32 -8.44 4.05 9.46
CA THR A 32 -7.82 2.96 8.70
C THR A 32 -7.62 3.35 7.23
N LEU A 33 -8.66 3.91 6.59
CA LEU A 33 -8.62 4.23 5.16
C LEU A 33 -7.56 5.29 4.80
N ARG A 34 -7.35 6.28 5.67
CA ARG A 34 -6.33 7.33 5.47
C ARG A 34 -4.92 6.77 5.29
N GLN A 35 -4.59 5.63 5.89
CA GLN A 35 -3.27 5.00 5.75
C GLN A 35 -2.98 4.54 4.31
N PHE A 36 -4.03 4.26 3.53
CA PHE A 36 -3.94 3.82 2.14
C PHE A 36 -4.08 4.96 1.12
N LEU A 37 -4.26 6.20 1.60
CA LEU A 37 -4.36 7.40 0.78
C LEU A 37 -3.04 8.17 0.78
N SER A 38 -2.78 8.87 -0.32
CA SER A 38 -1.77 9.92 -0.38
C SER A 38 -2.27 11.18 0.30
N GLU A 39 -1.37 12.12 0.57
CA GLU A 39 -1.73 13.41 1.16
C GLU A 39 -2.77 14.18 0.31
N ARG A 40 -2.74 14.00 -1.02
CA ARG A 40 -3.74 14.56 -1.95
C ARG A 40 -5.03 13.73 -2.08
N GLY A 41 -5.23 12.73 -1.22
CA GLY A 41 -6.41 11.87 -1.24
C GLY A 41 -6.46 10.83 -2.37
N LYS A 42 -5.36 10.56 -3.07
CA LYS A 42 -5.31 9.50 -4.10
C LYS A 42 -4.98 8.15 -3.46
N ILE A 43 -5.54 7.06 -3.98
CA ILE A 43 -5.26 5.70 -3.50
C ILE A 43 -3.79 5.32 -3.83
N ARG A 44 -3.08 4.78 -2.85
CA ARG A 44 -1.70 4.29 -3.04
C ARG A 44 -1.67 2.97 -3.82
N SER A 45 -0.66 2.80 -4.67
CA SER A 45 -0.45 1.53 -5.40
C SER A 45 0.00 0.43 -4.44
N ARG A 46 -0.36 -0.82 -4.79
CA ARG A 46 0.00 -2.03 -4.06
C ARG A 46 1.27 -2.57 -4.67
#